data_AF-A0A927R4S1-F1
#
_entry.id   AF-A0A927R4S1-F1
#
_cell.length_a   1.000
_cell.length_b   1.000
_cell.length_c   1.000
_cell.angle_alpha   90.00
_cell.angle_beta   90.00
_cell.angle_gamma   90.00
#
_symmetry.space_group_name_H-M   'P 1'
#
loop_
_entity.id
_entity.type
_entity.pdbx_description
1 polymer ?
#
loop_
_entity_poly.entity_id
_entity_poly.type
_entity_poly.pdbx_seq_one_letter_code
_entity_poly.pdbx_strand_id
1 'polypeptide(L)'
;MNRRIRVRFAHAVHHWPSPRTTARSVRAWSRRPSGRLTLPALLLFALVAATAAAGAFLIPATARAPRAVEATATSSTPLPELGGPGFTANPGGLPSGLPNMPPLGTPTVPVPPWNAVGGRPSDVLAGWASQVGSRVGVPAVAMQAYGYAEMRLGQSMPGCALRWTTLAAIGRVESGHGSANGAVLGANGVAAPEIIGLPLDGNGGRMRIMDTEDGRLDDDATYDRAVGPMQFIPTTWAQDGADADGDGVENPHSIDDAALAAGNYLCKGGRNLSVASDWWNAILSYNDVRPYAQSVFDTANKYGTDSRT
;
A
#
# COMPACT_ATOMS: atom_id res chain seq x y z
N MET A 1 56.33 -40.94 65.04
CA MET A 1 56.54 -39.62 65.65
C MET A 1 56.20 -38.53 64.65
N ASN A 2 55.21 -37.70 65.00
CA ASN A 2 54.64 -36.62 64.18
C ASN A 2 55.64 -35.46 63.94
N ARG A 3 55.85 -35.03 62.70
CA ARG A 3 56.41 -33.69 62.39
C ARG A 3 55.41 -32.90 61.54
N ARG A 4 54.76 -31.93 62.18
CA ARG A 4 53.92 -30.91 61.55
C ARG A 4 54.82 -29.88 60.87
N ILE A 5 54.62 -29.63 59.57
CA ILE A 5 55.20 -28.48 58.87
C ILE A 5 54.11 -27.41 58.77
N ARG A 6 54.31 -26.25 59.41
CA ARG A 6 53.46 -25.07 59.27
C ARG A 6 53.92 -24.25 58.07
N VAL A 7 53.04 -23.98 57.12
CA VAL A 7 53.27 -23.02 56.03
C VAL A 7 52.62 -21.69 56.44
N ARG A 8 53.37 -20.58 56.38
CA ARG A 8 52.86 -19.22 56.64
C ARG A 8 52.13 -18.70 55.40
N PHE A 9 50.89 -18.27 55.56
CA PHE A 9 50.17 -17.48 54.56
C PHE A 9 50.74 -16.06 54.53
N ALA A 10 51.15 -15.58 53.35
CA ALA A 10 51.43 -14.17 53.10
C ALA A 10 50.17 -13.50 52.54
N HIS A 11 49.70 -12.44 53.21
CA HIS A 11 48.60 -11.60 52.74
C HIS A 11 49.06 -10.76 51.54
N ALA A 12 48.41 -10.93 50.38
CA ALA A 12 48.55 -10.03 49.24
C ALA A 12 47.67 -8.79 49.47
N VAL A 13 48.28 -7.63 49.61
CA VAL A 13 47.60 -6.33 49.75
C VAL A 13 47.16 -5.88 48.35
N HIS A 14 45.86 -5.65 48.16
CA HIS A 14 45.32 -5.16 46.90
C HIS A 14 45.47 -3.63 46.82
N HIS A 15 46.37 -3.14 45.98
CA HIS A 15 46.56 -1.70 45.77
C HIS A 15 45.61 -1.22 44.67
N TRP A 16 44.67 -0.35 45.01
CA TRP A 16 43.82 0.31 44.03
C TRP A 16 44.63 1.34 43.23
N PRO A 17 44.49 1.41 41.89
CA PRO A 17 45.21 2.36 41.08
C PRO A 17 44.78 3.80 41.38
N SER A 18 45.74 4.71 41.50
CA SER A 18 45.46 6.11 41.79
C SER A 18 44.65 6.79 40.65
N PRO A 19 43.77 7.75 40.96
CA PRO A 19 42.88 8.41 39.98
C PRO A 19 43.63 9.15 38.85
N ARG A 20 44.92 9.45 39.03
CA ARG A 20 45.75 10.10 38.00
C ARG A 20 46.13 9.15 36.85
N THR A 21 46.17 7.84 37.11
CA THR A 21 46.55 6.83 36.12
C THR A 21 45.38 6.50 35.18
N THR A 22 44.14 6.51 35.71
CA THR A 22 42.90 6.33 34.96
C THR A 22 42.59 7.51 34.03
N ALA A 23 42.90 8.74 34.44
CA ALA A 23 42.67 9.92 33.59
C ALA A 23 43.58 9.95 32.34
N ARG A 24 44.82 9.45 32.42
CA ARG A 24 45.75 9.41 31.28
C ARG A 24 45.40 8.31 30.29
N SER A 25 44.93 7.15 30.75
CA SER A 25 44.51 6.05 29.86
C SER A 25 43.27 6.41 29.06
N VAL A 26 42.29 7.10 29.66
CA VAL A 26 41.09 7.60 28.95
C VAL A 26 41.45 8.65 27.89
N ARG A 27 42.37 9.58 28.20
CA ARG A 27 42.84 10.61 27.24
C ARG A 27 43.66 10.02 26.09
N ALA A 28 44.39 8.93 26.31
CA ALA A 28 45.13 8.22 25.26
C ALA A 28 44.20 7.40 24.36
N TRP A 29 43.13 6.81 24.92
CA TRP A 29 42.12 6.05 24.17
C TRP A 29 41.26 6.95 23.28
N SER A 30 40.84 8.13 23.74
CA SER A 30 40.01 9.08 22.95
C SER A 30 40.70 9.65 21.70
N ARG A 31 42.03 9.53 21.60
CA ARG A 31 42.82 9.95 20.44
C ARG A 31 43.02 8.86 19.39
N ARG A 32 42.62 7.61 19.66
CA ARG A 32 42.67 6.50 18.69
C ARG A 32 41.45 6.54 17.74
N PRO A 33 41.54 5.96 16.53
CA PRO A 33 40.44 6.00 15.54
C PRO A 33 39.11 5.50 16.10
N SER A 34 39.13 4.45 16.91
CA SER A 34 37.97 3.87 17.59
C SER A 34 37.40 4.76 18.71
N GLY A 35 38.23 5.52 19.41
CA GLY A 35 37.79 6.50 20.42
C GLY A 35 37.16 7.76 19.82
N ARG A 36 37.63 8.17 18.63
CA ARG A 36 37.11 9.34 17.89
C ARG A 36 35.70 9.15 17.33
N LEU A 37 35.27 7.91 17.07
CA LEU A 37 33.93 7.59 16.57
C LEU A 37 32.94 7.24 17.70
N THR A 38 33.40 6.57 18.75
CA THR A 38 32.53 6.10 19.85
C THR A 38 32.02 7.24 20.73
N LEU A 39 32.84 8.26 21.01
CA LEU A 39 32.44 9.42 21.80
C LEU A 39 31.32 10.25 21.14
N PRO A 40 31.42 10.67 19.86
CA PRO A 40 30.32 11.39 19.22
C PRO A 40 29.08 10.52 19.02
N ALA A 41 29.23 9.21 18.77
CA ALA A 41 28.08 8.30 18.66
C ALA A 41 27.31 8.16 19.99
N LEU A 42 28.01 8.03 21.12
CA LEU A 42 27.37 7.99 22.44
C LEU A 42 26.71 9.33 22.80
N LEU A 43 27.31 10.45 22.41
CA LEU A 43 26.76 11.78 22.66
C LEU A 43 25.51 12.04 21.81
N LEU A 44 25.52 11.62 20.53
CA LEU A 44 24.34 11.62 19.66
C LEU A 44 23.23 10.73 20.20
N PHE A 45 23.57 9.52 20.67
CA PHE A 45 22.59 8.61 21.25
C PHE A 45 21.95 9.19 22.52
N ALA A 46 22.74 9.82 23.39
CA ALA A 46 22.24 10.50 24.57
C ALA A 46 21.34 11.70 24.22
N LEU A 47 21.68 12.46 23.17
CA LEU A 47 20.85 13.56 22.67
C LEU A 47 19.49 13.08 22.14
N VAL A 48 19.47 12.00 21.33
CA VAL A 48 18.23 11.42 20.79
C VAL A 48 17.35 10.83 21.91
N ALA A 49 17.96 10.16 22.88
CA ALA A 49 17.22 9.64 24.03
C ALA A 49 16.60 10.76 24.89
N ALA A 50 17.32 11.86 25.07
CA ALA A 50 16.84 13.03 25.81
C ALA A 50 15.68 13.74 25.09
N THR A 51 15.73 13.88 23.76
CA THR A 51 14.64 14.49 22.98
C THR A 51 13.38 13.62 22.96
N ALA A 52 13.51 12.30 22.85
CA ALA A 52 12.38 11.38 22.92
C ALA A 52 11.68 11.41 24.30
N ALA A 53 12.47 11.42 25.38
CA ALA A 53 11.93 11.53 26.74
C ALA A 53 11.25 12.88 26.99
N ALA A 54 11.82 13.99 26.47
CA ALA A 54 11.20 15.30 26.57
C ALA A 54 9.87 15.38 25.79
N GLY A 55 9.78 14.77 24.59
CA GLY A 55 8.54 14.68 23.82
C GLY A 55 7.43 13.93 24.56
N ALA A 56 7.76 12.84 25.25
CA ALA A 56 6.79 12.07 26.03
C ALA A 56 6.28 12.79 27.29
N PHE A 57 7.09 13.69 27.88
CA PHE A 57 6.73 14.41 29.11
C PHE A 57 6.15 15.80 28.88
N LEU A 58 6.48 16.47 27.77
CA LEU A 58 6.05 17.86 27.49
C LEU A 58 4.84 17.95 26.56
N ILE A 59 4.44 16.86 25.90
CA ILE A 59 3.19 16.81 25.14
C ILE A 59 2.09 16.30 26.08
N PRO A 60 1.25 17.16 26.68
CA PRO A 60 0.01 16.69 27.29
C PRO A 60 -0.79 16.00 26.18
N ALA A 61 -1.17 14.74 26.39
CA ALA A 61 -1.98 13.97 25.47
C ALA A 61 -3.39 14.59 25.38
N THR A 62 -3.53 15.66 24.59
CA THR A 62 -4.82 16.22 24.19
C THR A 62 -5.34 15.45 22.99
N ALA A 63 -5.39 14.12 23.09
CA ALA A 63 -6.25 13.32 22.24
C ALA A 63 -7.69 13.59 22.71
N ARG A 64 -8.34 14.61 22.14
CA ARG A 64 -9.79 14.74 22.28
C ARG A 64 -10.40 13.48 21.69
N ALA A 65 -11.13 12.72 22.51
CA ALA A 65 -12.02 11.68 22.03
C ALA A 65 -12.87 12.26 20.88
N PRO A 66 -13.04 11.56 19.75
CA PRO A 66 -13.86 12.05 18.66
C PRO A 66 -15.30 12.20 19.16
N ARG A 67 -15.75 13.45 19.29
CA ARG A 67 -17.18 13.75 19.46
C ARG A 67 -17.84 13.52 18.11
N ALA A 68 -18.93 12.75 18.09
CA ALA A 68 -19.82 12.69 16.94
C ALA A 68 -20.34 14.10 16.68
N VAL A 69 -20.00 14.66 15.52
CA VAL A 69 -20.61 15.89 15.04
C VAL A 69 -21.92 15.48 14.39
N GLU A 70 -23.02 15.86 15.02
CA GLU A 70 -24.37 15.75 14.48
C GLU A 70 -24.44 16.69 13.26
N ALA A 71 -24.36 16.12 12.06
CA ALA A 71 -24.49 16.88 10.83
C ALA A 71 -25.97 17.16 10.59
N THR A 72 -26.42 18.35 10.98
CA THR A 72 -27.70 18.90 10.51
C THR A 72 -27.63 19.04 8.99
N ALA A 73 -28.36 18.18 8.29
CA ALA A 73 -28.52 18.23 6.84
C ALA A 73 -29.14 19.58 6.46
N THR A 74 -28.36 20.44 5.81
CA THR A 74 -28.88 21.60 5.09
C THR A 74 -28.72 21.35 3.60
N SER A 75 -29.79 21.62 2.89
CA SER A 75 -30.15 21.11 1.57
C SER A 75 -29.11 21.33 0.46
N SER A 76 -29.03 20.32 -0.39
CA SER A 76 -28.32 20.21 -1.66
C SER A 76 -28.63 21.35 -2.64
N THR A 77 -27.58 21.91 -3.24
CA THR A 77 -27.65 22.56 -4.56
C THR A 77 -27.10 21.57 -5.58
N PRO A 78 -27.74 21.31 -6.74
CA PRO A 78 -27.22 20.35 -7.72
C PRO A 78 -25.96 20.91 -8.41
N LEU A 79 -24.90 20.10 -8.50
CA LEU A 79 -23.70 20.39 -9.29
C LEU A 79 -23.92 19.95 -10.75
N PRO A 80 -23.34 20.66 -11.74
CA PRO A 80 -23.35 20.24 -13.14
C PRO A 80 -22.50 18.98 -13.36
N GLU A 81 -23.01 18.11 -14.22
CA GLU A 81 -22.52 16.77 -14.59
C GLU A 81 -21.23 16.85 -15.43
N LEU A 82 -20.16 16.15 -15.01
CA LEU A 82 -18.92 15.97 -15.77
C LEU A 82 -18.45 14.50 -15.73
N GLY A 83 -18.74 13.76 -16.81
CA GLY A 83 -17.78 12.85 -17.46
C GLY A 83 -17.50 11.45 -16.92
N GLY A 84 -18.12 10.98 -15.82
CA GLY A 84 -18.09 9.56 -15.42
C GLY A 84 -19.47 8.91 -15.54
N PRO A 85 -19.62 7.57 -15.58
CA PRO A 85 -20.94 6.95 -15.52
C PRO A 85 -21.64 7.42 -14.23
N GLY A 86 -22.78 8.10 -14.41
CA GLY A 86 -23.45 8.92 -13.40
C GLY A 86 -23.68 8.22 -12.06
N PHE A 87 -23.36 8.93 -10.99
CA PHE A 87 -23.53 8.47 -9.61
C PHE A 87 -25.01 8.60 -9.19
N THR A 88 -25.69 7.48 -8.94
CA THR A 88 -26.89 7.49 -8.10
C THR A 88 -26.45 7.30 -6.65
N ALA A 89 -26.36 8.39 -5.90
CA ALA A 89 -26.12 8.31 -4.46
C ALA A 89 -27.35 7.72 -3.75
N ASN A 90 -27.23 6.51 -3.21
CA ASN A 90 -28.24 5.95 -2.31
C ASN A 90 -28.07 6.61 -0.92
N PRO A 91 -29.09 7.25 -0.33
CA PRO A 91 -28.96 7.95 0.95
C PRO A 91 -28.83 7.03 2.19
N GLY A 92 -28.74 5.70 2.00
CA GLY A 92 -28.45 4.75 3.07
C GLY A 92 -26.98 4.79 3.51
N GLY A 93 -26.71 4.57 4.79
CA GLY A 93 -25.33 4.41 5.29
C GLY A 93 -24.60 3.25 4.60
N LEU A 94 -23.26 3.25 4.68
CA LEU A 94 -22.43 2.17 4.13
C LEU A 94 -22.88 0.80 4.68
N PRO A 95 -23.01 -0.26 3.85
CA PRO A 95 -23.27 -1.61 4.30
C PRO A 95 -22.27 -2.04 5.38
N SER A 96 -22.76 -2.70 6.44
CA SER A 96 -21.92 -3.13 7.57
C SER A 96 -21.11 -4.41 7.29
N GLY A 97 -21.35 -5.07 6.16
CA GLY A 97 -20.74 -6.34 5.79
C GLY A 97 -19.61 -6.23 4.77
N LEU A 98 -19.18 -7.39 4.27
CA LEU A 98 -18.32 -7.53 3.10
C LEU A 98 -19.18 -7.64 1.83
N PRO A 99 -18.64 -7.24 0.66
CA PRO A 99 -19.27 -7.60 -0.59
C PRO A 99 -19.33 -9.14 -0.71
N ASN A 100 -20.30 -9.65 -1.46
CA ASN A 100 -20.42 -11.07 -1.73
C ASN A 100 -19.18 -11.56 -2.50
N MET A 101 -18.21 -12.16 -1.82
CA MET A 101 -16.95 -12.61 -2.43
C MET A 101 -17.05 -14.08 -2.90
N PRO A 102 -16.53 -14.44 -4.08
CA PRO A 102 -16.36 -15.84 -4.44
C PRO A 102 -15.37 -16.54 -3.48
N PRO A 103 -15.38 -17.89 -3.40
CA PRO A 103 -14.39 -18.65 -2.62
C PRO A 103 -12.94 -18.27 -2.97
N LEU A 104 -11.99 -18.49 -2.04
CA LEU A 104 -10.55 -18.31 -2.32
C LEU A 104 -10.18 -19.25 -3.46
N GLY A 105 -9.74 -18.67 -4.58
CA GLY A 105 -9.35 -19.41 -5.76
C GLY A 105 -9.91 -18.80 -7.05
N THR A 106 -9.04 -18.12 -7.80
CA THR A 106 -9.00 -18.31 -9.25
C THR A 106 -8.82 -19.82 -9.52
N PRO A 107 -9.38 -20.39 -10.61
CA PRO A 107 -9.18 -21.80 -10.90
C PRO A 107 -7.69 -22.12 -10.84
N THR A 108 -7.37 -23.25 -10.21
CA THR A 108 -6.04 -23.84 -10.18
C THR A 108 -5.66 -24.19 -11.61
N VAL A 109 -5.14 -23.21 -12.35
CA VAL A 109 -4.40 -23.46 -13.58
C VAL A 109 -3.00 -23.85 -13.14
N PRO A 110 -2.42 -24.96 -13.63
CA PRO A 110 -1.01 -25.26 -13.41
C PRO A 110 -0.21 -24.03 -13.84
N VAL A 111 0.51 -23.39 -12.92
CA VAL A 111 1.42 -22.29 -13.23
C VAL A 111 2.46 -22.87 -14.18
N PRO A 112 2.45 -22.54 -15.49
CA PRO A 112 3.54 -22.93 -16.38
C PRO A 112 4.82 -22.32 -15.82
N PRO A 113 5.99 -22.93 -16.05
CA PRO A 113 7.24 -22.30 -15.66
C PRO A 113 7.30 -20.89 -16.28
N TRP A 114 7.91 -19.96 -15.54
CA TRP A 114 7.94 -18.49 -15.70
C TRP A 114 8.65 -18.00 -16.99
N ASN A 115 8.52 -18.74 -18.07
CA ASN A 115 9.26 -18.60 -19.31
C ASN A 115 8.40 -19.01 -20.52
N ALA A 116 7.11 -18.68 -20.50
CA ALA A 116 6.34 -18.59 -21.73
C ALA A 116 6.94 -17.45 -22.57
N VAL A 117 7.87 -17.81 -23.45
CA VAL A 117 8.51 -16.88 -24.40
C VAL A 117 7.40 -16.20 -25.20
N GLY A 118 7.11 -14.93 -24.88
CA GLY A 118 6.29 -14.04 -25.71
C GLY A 118 4.88 -13.67 -25.19
N GLY A 119 4.59 -13.71 -23.89
CA GLY A 119 3.29 -13.26 -23.34
C GLY A 119 3.35 -12.84 -21.88
N ARG A 120 2.25 -12.28 -21.36
CA ARG A 120 2.15 -11.83 -19.97
C ARG A 120 1.99 -13.03 -19.04
N PRO A 121 2.58 -13.03 -17.82
CA PRO A 121 2.30 -14.02 -16.80
C PRO A 121 0.81 -14.23 -16.51
N SER A 122 -0.02 -13.19 -16.64
CA SER A 122 -1.47 -13.29 -16.47
C SER A 122 -2.19 -14.07 -17.58
N ASP A 123 -1.52 -14.37 -18.70
CA ASP A 123 -2.08 -15.14 -19.82
C ASP A 123 -2.41 -16.58 -19.45
N VAL A 124 -1.80 -17.11 -18.39
CA VAL A 124 -2.15 -18.42 -17.81
C VAL A 124 -3.62 -18.49 -17.37
N LEU A 125 -4.26 -17.34 -17.11
CA LEU A 125 -5.65 -17.24 -16.68
C LEU A 125 -6.63 -16.97 -17.83
N ALA A 126 -6.20 -16.98 -19.09
CA ALA A 126 -7.03 -16.58 -20.24
C ALA A 126 -8.38 -17.32 -20.31
N GLY A 127 -8.39 -18.64 -20.09
CA GLY A 127 -9.61 -19.45 -20.12
C GLY A 127 -10.62 -19.04 -19.03
N TRP A 128 -10.13 -18.83 -17.80
CA TRP A 128 -10.95 -18.33 -16.69
C TRP A 128 -11.44 -16.90 -16.93
N ALA A 129 -10.54 -16.02 -17.36
CA ALA A 129 -10.84 -14.63 -17.61
C ALA A 129 -11.90 -14.45 -18.71
N SER A 130 -11.85 -15.26 -19.78
CA SER A 130 -12.87 -15.27 -20.83
C SER A 130 -14.23 -15.72 -20.29
N GLN A 131 -14.27 -16.80 -19.51
CA GLN A 131 -15.51 -17.34 -18.96
C GLN A 131 -16.14 -16.41 -17.91
N VAL A 132 -15.36 -15.93 -16.94
CA VAL A 132 -15.87 -15.08 -15.86
C VAL A 132 -16.08 -13.66 -16.33
N GLY A 133 -15.13 -13.11 -17.10
CA GLY A 133 -15.22 -11.75 -17.66
C GLY A 133 -16.46 -11.56 -18.52
N SER A 134 -16.83 -12.54 -19.35
CA SER A 134 -18.06 -12.47 -20.14
C SER A 134 -19.35 -12.46 -19.29
N ARG A 135 -19.36 -13.13 -18.13
CA ARG A 135 -20.51 -13.10 -17.21
C ARG A 135 -20.65 -11.75 -16.50
N VAL A 136 -19.53 -11.17 -16.07
CA VAL A 136 -19.52 -9.93 -15.29
C VAL A 136 -19.35 -8.66 -16.13
N GLY A 137 -19.17 -8.79 -17.44
CA GLY A 137 -18.98 -7.67 -18.36
C GLY A 137 -17.61 -6.98 -18.22
N VAL A 138 -16.57 -7.72 -17.85
CA VAL A 138 -15.20 -7.20 -17.68
C VAL A 138 -14.31 -7.71 -18.83
N PRO A 139 -13.51 -6.85 -19.49
CA PRO A 139 -12.59 -7.28 -20.54
C PRO A 139 -11.66 -8.40 -20.07
N ALA A 140 -11.45 -9.41 -20.92
CA ALA A 140 -10.63 -10.57 -20.58
C ALA A 140 -9.21 -10.17 -20.13
N VAL A 141 -8.60 -9.19 -20.82
CA VAL A 141 -7.27 -8.64 -20.50
C VAL A 141 -7.20 -8.09 -19.06
N ALA A 142 -8.22 -7.33 -18.64
CA ALA A 142 -8.30 -6.81 -17.28
C ALA A 142 -8.60 -7.92 -16.27
N MET A 143 -9.47 -8.88 -16.60
CA MET A 143 -9.75 -10.01 -15.74
C MET A 143 -8.50 -10.85 -15.46
N GLN A 144 -7.68 -11.12 -16.48
CA GLN A 144 -6.39 -11.80 -16.33
C GLN A 144 -5.51 -11.10 -15.29
N ALA A 145 -5.36 -9.78 -15.38
CA ALA A 145 -4.58 -8.97 -14.43
C ALA A 145 -5.12 -9.06 -13.00
N TYR A 146 -6.44 -8.87 -12.80
CA TYR A 146 -7.04 -8.93 -11.46
C TYR A 146 -6.92 -10.32 -10.81
N GLY A 147 -7.15 -11.38 -11.59
CA GLY A 147 -6.98 -12.75 -11.09
C GLY A 147 -5.53 -13.09 -10.80
N TYR A 148 -4.60 -12.61 -11.64
CA TYR A 148 -3.18 -12.82 -11.44
C TYR A 148 -2.68 -12.10 -10.18
N ALA A 149 -3.12 -10.86 -9.93
CA ALA A 149 -2.81 -10.13 -8.71
C ALA A 149 -3.35 -10.84 -7.45
N GLU A 150 -4.60 -11.35 -7.46
CA GLU A 150 -5.13 -12.19 -6.36
C GLU A 150 -4.25 -13.43 -6.15
N MET A 151 -3.88 -14.14 -7.21
CA MET A 151 -3.05 -15.35 -7.11
C MET A 151 -1.66 -15.04 -6.52
N ARG A 152 -1.01 -13.96 -6.97
CA ARG A 152 0.32 -13.53 -6.50
C ARG A 152 0.29 -13.11 -5.03
N LEU A 153 -0.72 -12.36 -4.62
CA LEU A 153 -0.87 -11.92 -3.23
C LEU A 153 -1.36 -13.03 -2.31
N GLY A 154 -2.11 -14.00 -2.82
CA GLY A 154 -2.43 -15.22 -2.08
C GLY A 154 -1.19 -16.05 -1.70
N GLN A 155 -0.11 -15.96 -2.49
CA GLN A 155 1.16 -16.65 -2.20
C GLN A 155 2.08 -15.80 -1.31
N SER A 156 2.19 -14.50 -1.58
CA SER A 156 3.15 -13.61 -0.89
C SER A 156 2.59 -12.99 0.40
N MET A 157 1.28 -12.74 0.46
CA MET A 157 0.57 -12.10 1.57
C MET A 157 -0.75 -12.84 1.90
N PRO A 158 -0.72 -14.14 2.23
CA PRO A 158 -1.93 -14.96 2.40
C PRO A 158 -2.90 -14.42 3.46
N GLY A 159 -2.39 -13.75 4.50
CA GLY A 159 -3.21 -13.11 5.54
C GLY A 159 -4.06 -11.94 5.07
N CYS A 160 -3.74 -11.35 3.90
CA CYS A 160 -4.51 -10.26 3.32
C CYS A 160 -5.87 -10.73 2.80
N ALA A 161 -5.99 -11.96 2.31
CA ALA A 161 -7.21 -12.51 1.74
C ALA A 161 -7.89 -11.60 0.70
N LEU A 162 -7.09 -10.93 -0.15
CA LEU A 162 -7.56 -10.10 -1.27
C LEU A 162 -8.29 -10.94 -2.31
N ARG A 163 -9.37 -10.41 -2.90
CA ARG A 163 -10.15 -11.06 -3.96
C ARG A 163 -10.18 -10.22 -5.23
N TRP A 164 -10.17 -10.88 -6.40
CA TRP A 164 -10.21 -10.23 -7.71
C TRP A 164 -11.41 -9.30 -7.85
N THR A 165 -12.55 -9.60 -7.21
CA THR A 165 -13.75 -8.75 -7.26
C THR A 165 -13.51 -7.36 -6.67
N THR A 166 -12.62 -7.25 -5.67
CA THR A 166 -12.25 -5.96 -5.08
C THR A 166 -11.39 -5.15 -6.07
N LEU A 167 -10.38 -5.77 -6.67
CA LEU A 167 -9.53 -5.11 -7.68
C LEU A 167 -10.34 -4.71 -8.92
N ALA A 168 -11.20 -5.61 -9.41
CA ALA A 168 -12.09 -5.33 -10.52
C ALA A 168 -13.07 -4.20 -10.20
N ALA A 169 -13.61 -4.14 -8.98
CA ALA A 169 -14.48 -3.04 -8.59
C ALA A 169 -13.76 -1.70 -8.57
N ILE A 170 -12.52 -1.65 -8.05
CA ILE A 170 -11.70 -0.44 -8.11
C ILE A 170 -11.45 -0.07 -9.58
N GLY A 171 -10.94 -0.98 -10.41
CA GLY A 171 -10.68 -0.68 -11.82
C GLY A 171 -11.92 -0.25 -12.61
N ARG A 172 -13.11 -0.75 -12.24
CA ARG A 172 -14.39 -0.29 -12.80
C ARG A 172 -14.66 1.17 -12.42
N VAL A 173 -14.52 1.51 -11.15
CA VAL A 173 -14.83 2.85 -10.62
C VAL A 173 -13.80 3.87 -11.09
N GLU A 174 -12.52 3.49 -11.15
CA GLU A 174 -11.42 4.38 -11.52
C GLU A 174 -11.40 4.68 -13.02
N SER A 175 -11.58 3.67 -13.88
CA SER A 175 -11.36 3.85 -15.32
C SER A 175 -12.27 3.03 -16.24
N GLY A 176 -13.29 2.36 -15.71
CA GLY A 176 -14.09 1.44 -16.52
C GLY A 176 -13.32 0.21 -17.01
N HIS A 177 -12.33 -0.26 -16.24
CA HIS A 177 -11.39 -1.32 -16.63
C HIS A 177 -10.43 -0.92 -17.74
N GLY A 178 -9.87 0.30 -17.66
CA GLY A 178 -8.90 0.81 -18.62
C GLY A 178 -9.53 1.41 -19.87
N SER A 179 -10.80 1.82 -19.82
CA SER A 179 -11.52 2.41 -20.95
C SER A 179 -11.79 3.91 -20.84
N ALA A 180 -11.38 4.55 -19.74
CA ALA A 180 -11.53 5.98 -19.54
C ALA A 180 -10.76 6.78 -20.59
N ASN A 181 -11.22 7.99 -20.88
CA ASN A 181 -10.60 8.91 -21.85
C ASN A 181 -10.44 8.33 -23.26
N GLY A 182 -11.29 7.36 -23.64
CA GLY A 182 -11.23 6.69 -24.94
C GLY A 182 -10.12 5.65 -25.05
N ALA A 183 -9.47 5.30 -23.94
CA ALA A 183 -8.47 4.25 -23.89
C ALA A 183 -9.04 2.88 -24.21
N VAL A 184 -8.20 2.02 -24.77
CA VAL A 184 -8.47 0.60 -24.95
C VAL A 184 -7.25 -0.16 -24.45
N LEU A 185 -7.49 -1.21 -23.67
CA LEU A 185 -6.42 -2.12 -23.26
C LEU A 185 -5.93 -2.92 -24.47
N GLY A 186 -4.64 -2.82 -24.76
CA GLY A 186 -3.96 -3.67 -25.73
C GLY A 186 -3.89 -5.13 -25.26
N ALA A 187 -3.52 -6.03 -26.17
CA ALA A 187 -3.27 -7.43 -25.81
C ALA A 187 -2.13 -7.60 -24.80
N ASN A 188 -1.22 -6.62 -24.75
CA ASN A 188 -0.15 -6.50 -23.76
C ASN A 188 -0.60 -5.85 -22.44
N GLY A 189 -1.89 -5.62 -22.21
CA GLY A 189 -2.39 -5.03 -20.97
C GLY A 189 -2.21 -3.52 -20.83
N VAL A 190 -1.52 -2.87 -21.77
CA VAL A 190 -1.27 -1.41 -21.71
C VAL A 190 -2.48 -0.64 -22.26
N ALA A 191 -2.94 0.36 -21.52
CA ALA A 191 -3.99 1.27 -21.95
C ALA A 191 -3.46 2.27 -22.99
N ALA A 192 -4.16 2.41 -24.13
CA ALA A 192 -3.83 3.38 -25.17
C ALA A 192 -5.08 4.12 -25.68
N PRO A 193 -5.10 5.48 -25.73
CA PRO A 193 -4.07 6.36 -25.15
C PRO A 193 -3.92 6.18 -23.64
N GLU A 194 -2.85 6.74 -23.09
CA GLU A 194 -2.61 6.78 -21.65
C GLU A 194 -3.79 7.43 -20.92
N ILE A 195 -4.13 6.87 -19.77
CA ILE A 195 -5.24 7.36 -18.93
C ILE A 195 -4.64 8.30 -17.91
N ILE A 196 -4.75 9.61 -18.18
CA ILE A 196 -4.31 10.66 -17.26
C ILE A 196 -5.55 11.38 -16.71
N GLY A 197 -5.63 11.46 -15.39
CA GLY A 197 -6.69 12.13 -14.66
C GLY A 197 -6.62 13.66 -14.78
N LEU A 198 -7.65 14.32 -14.23
CA LEU A 198 -7.61 15.76 -14.07
C LEU A 198 -6.58 16.17 -13.00
N PRO A 199 -6.03 17.41 -13.04
CA PRO A 199 -5.11 17.91 -12.01
C PRO A 199 -5.64 17.73 -10.60
N LEU A 200 -4.79 17.33 -9.66
CA LEU A 200 -5.12 17.38 -8.23
C LEU A 200 -4.87 18.80 -7.70
N ASP A 201 -5.69 19.74 -8.16
CA ASP A 201 -5.60 21.18 -7.90
C ASP A 201 -6.47 21.65 -6.72
N GLY A 202 -7.25 20.75 -6.11
CA GLY A 202 -8.23 21.06 -5.07
C GLY A 202 -9.63 21.43 -5.59
N ASN A 203 -9.83 21.53 -6.91
CA ASN A 203 -11.12 21.93 -7.48
C ASN A 203 -12.08 20.74 -7.64
N GLY A 204 -13.37 20.97 -7.45
CA GLY A 204 -14.41 19.94 -7.63
C GLY A 204 -14.34 18.80 -6.60
N GLY A 205 -13.78 19.06 -5.42
CA GLY A 205 -13.66 18.07 -4.35
C GLY A 205 -12.49 17.10 -4.47
N ARG A 206 -11.62 17.28 -5.48
CA ARG A 206 -10.35 16.56 -5.59
C ARG A 206 -9.36 17.03 -4.51
N MET A 207 -8.42 16.16 -4.15
CA MET A 207 -7.30 16.57 -3.31
C MET A 207 -6.44 17.61 -4.04
N ARG A 208 -5.72 18.42 -3.26
CA ARG A 208 -4.68 19.31 -3.79
C ARG A 208 -3.30 18.69 -3.54
N ILE A 209 -2.64 18.22 -4.60
CA ILE A 209 -1.34 17.55 -4.56
C ILE A 209 -0.42 18.23 -5.59
N MET A 210 0.68 18.80 -5.11
CA MET A 210 1.70 19.40 -5.98
C MET A 210 2.47 18.30 -6.70
N ASP A 211 3.01 18.59 -7.88
CA ASP A 211 3.91 17.68 -8.59
C ASP A 211 5.03 17.15 -7.67
N THR A 212 5.35 15.87 -7.82
CA THR A 212 6.33 15.17 -7.00
C THR A 212 7.50 14.58 -7.78
N GLU A 213 7.47 14.67 -9.10
CA GLU A 213 8.39 13.91 -9.95
C GLU A 213 8.71 14.58 -11.29
N ASP A 214 8.45 15.89 -11.39
CA ASP A 214 8.71 16.73 -12.57
C ASP A 214 7.87 16.30 -13.79
N GLY A 215 6.67 15.74 -13.56
CA GLY A 215 5.68 15.35 -14.56
C GLY A 215 6.04 14.14 -15.44
N ARG A 216 6.98 13.26 -15.04
CA ARG A 216 7.39 12.09 -15.83
C ARG A 216 6.28 11.06 -16.00
N LEU A 217 5.34 10.96 -15.06
CA LEU A 217 4.25 9.97 -15.09
C LEU A 217 2.95 10.54 -15.64
N ASP A 218 2.75 11.86 -15.59
CA ASP A 218 1.46 12.47 -15.90
C ASP A 218 1.50 13.75 -16.75
N ASP A 219 2.69 14.11 -17.26
CA ASP A 219 2.96 15.29 -18.08
C ASP A 219 2.57 16.63 -17.42
N ASP A 220 2.45 16.72 -16.09
CA ASP A 220 2.09 17.93 -15.36
C ASP A 220 3.10 18.30 -14.26
N ALA A 221 4.03 19.21 -14.60
CA ALA A 221 5.03 19.72 -13.65
C ALA A 221 4.48 20.74 -12.61
N THR A 222 3.16 20.84 -12.43
CA THR A 222 2.54 21.73 -11.43
C THR A 222 1.77 20.96 -10.36
N TYR A 223 0.88 20.07 -10.78
CA TYR A 223 0.04 19.26 -9.91
C TYR A 223 0.07 17.82 -10.37
N ASP A 224 0.32 16.90 -9.42
CA ASP A 224 0.15 15.47 -9.68
C ASP A 224 -1.26 15.18 -10.21
N ARG A 225 -1.36 14.16 -11.05
CA ARG A 225 -2.59 13.60 -11.58
C ARG A 225 -2.62 12.11 -11.30
N ALA A 226 -3.82 11.56 -11.23
CA ALA A 226 -3.97 10.13 -11.12
C ALA A 226 -3.73 9.46 -12.49
N VAL A 227 -2.93 8.40 -12.54
CA VAL A 227 -2.43 7.76 -13.76
C VAL A 227 -2.88 6.31 -13.90
N GLY A 228 -3.16 5.93 -15.14
CA GLY A 228 -3.40 4.55 -15.53
C GLY A 228 -4.76 3.98 -15.16
N PRO A 229 -5.02 2.70 -15.52
CA PRO A 229 -6.32 2.05 -15.31
C PRO A 229 -6.78 1.95 -13.86
N MET A 230 -5.86 2.07 -12.90
CA MET A 230 -6.17 2.06 -11.46
C MET A 230 -5.98 3.43 -10.80
N GLN A 231 -5.76 4.48 -11.60
CA GLN A 231 -5.70 5.88 -11.18
C GLN A 231 -4.75 6.12 -9.98
N PHE A 232 -3.51 5.65 -10.08
CA PHE A 232 -2.50 5.88 -9.06
C PHE A 232 -2.01 7.32 -9.04
N ILE A 233 -1.76 7.88 -7.85
CA ILE A 233 -1.04 9.14 -7.72
C ILE A 233 0.47 8.83 -7.76
N PRO A 234 1.33 9.67 -8.38
CA PRO A 234 2.76 9.42 -8.53
C PRO A 234 3.49 9.01 -7.24
N THR A 235 3.18 9.65 -6.11
CA THR A 235 3.78 9.26 -4.81
C THR A 235 3.42 7.86 -4.35
N THR A 236 2.21 7.40 -4.66
CA THR A 236 1.76 6.04 -4.33
C THR A 236 2.39 5.05 -5.31
N TRP A 237 2.45 5.39 -6.60
CA TRP A 237 3.14 4.58 -7.60
C TRP A 237 4.60 4.33 -7.22
N ALA A 238 5.31 5.36 -6.77
CA ALA A 238 6.70 5.25 -6.31
C ALA A 238 6.89 4.29 -5.10
N GLN A 239 5.82 3.96 -4.37
CA GLN A 239 5.87 3.07 -3.21
C GLN A 239 5.32 1.67 -3.48
N ASP A 240 4.30 1.58 -4.32
CA ASP A 240 3.50 0.37 -4.52
C ASP A 240 3.57 -0.20 -5.94
N GLY A 241 4.20 0.53 -6.87
CA GLY A 241 4.48 0.10 -8.24
C GLY A 241 5.08 -1.31 -8.27
N ALA A 242 4.73 -2.05 -9.32
CA ALA A 242 5.15 -3.43 -9.47
C ALA A 242 5.21 -3.80 -10.94
N ASP A 243 6.25 -4.55 -11.33
CA ASP A 243 6.37 -5.20 -12.64
C ASP A 243 5.68 -6.57 -12.55
N ALA A 244 4.43 -6.62 -13.02
CA ALA A 244 3.58 -7.81 -12.96
C ALA A 244 3.51 -8.54 -14.30
N ASP A 245 3.74 -7.83 -15.42
CA ASP A 245 3.81 -8.42 -16.75
C ASP A 245 5.21 -8.96 -17.12
N GLY A 246 6.23 -8.68 -16.30
CA GLY A 246 7.56 -9.28 -16.37
C GLY A 246 8.46 -8.70 -17.46
N ASP A 247 8.17 -7.49 -17.95
CA ASP A 247 8.94 -6.84 -19.00
C ASP A 247 10.14 -6.02 -18.47
N GLY A 248 10.27 -5.90 -17.15
CA GLY A 248 11.34 -5.17 -16.46
C GLY A 248 11.03 -3.70 -16.18
N VAL A 249 9.82 -3.23 -16.47
CA VAL A 249 9.39 -1.83 -16.29
C VAL A 249 8.12 -1.77 -15.44
N GLU A 250 8.14 -0.99 -14.36
CA GLU A 250 6.92 -0.68 -13.62
C GLU A 250 6.14 0.42 -14.37
N ASN A 251 5.09 0.02 -15.10
CA ASN A 251 4.29 0.90 -15.93
C ASN A 251 2.87 1.12 -15.35
N PRO A 252 2.51 2.34 -14.88
CA PRO A 252 1.16 2.59 -14.35
C PRO A 252 0.05 2.42 -15.39
N HIS A 253 0.37 2.49 -16.69
CA HIS A 253 -0.56 2.26 -17.78
C HIS A 253 -0.75 0.77 -18.14
N SER A 254 0.08 -0.13 -17.61
CA SER A 254 -0.14 -1.58 -17.68
C SER A 254 -1.18 -1.99 -16.63
N ILE A 255 -2.28 -2.61 -17.06
CA ILE A 255 -3.32 -3.09 -16.13
C ILE A 255 -2.79 -4.20 -15.21
N ASP A 256 -1.81 -4.98 -15.67
CA ASP A 256 -1.18 -6.04 -14.88
C ASP A 256 -0.41 -5.43 -13.70
N ASP A 257 0.46 -4.47 -13.98
CA ASP A 257 1.25 -3.73 -12.99
C ASP A 257 0.36 -2.97 -12.03
N ALA A 258 -0.59 -2.21 -12.58
CA ALA A 258 -1.53 -1.41 -11.80
C ALA A 258 -2.42 -2.28 -10.89
N ALA A 259 -2.86 -3.46 -11.35
CA ALA A 259 -3.65 -4.37 -10.53
C ALA A 259 -2.82 -4.97 -9.37
N LEU A 260 -1.57 -5.36 -9.62
CA LEU A 260 -0.70 -5.87 -8.58
C LEU A 260 -0.32 -4.78 -7.57
N ALA A 261 0.00 -3.58 -8.05
CA ALA A 261 0.26 -2.41 -7.22
C ALA A 261 -0.94 -2.07 -6.32
N ALA A 262 -2.17 -2.10 -6.87
CA ALA A 262 -3.38 -1.86 -6.10
C ALA A 262 -3.58 -2.93 -5.03
N GLY A 263 -3.29 -4.19 -5.35
CA GLY A 263 -3.32 -5.27 -4.38
C GLY A 263 -2.29 -5.08 -3.25
N ASN A 264 -1.05 -4.71 -3.58
CA ASN A 264 -0.01 -4.38 -2.60
C ASN A 264 -0.48 -3.27 -1.65
N TYR A 265 -1.03 -2.19 -2.21
CA TYR A 265 -1.55 -1.06 -1.46
C TYR A 265 -2.67 -1.47 -0.49
N LEU A 266 -3.65 -2.25 -0.96
CA LEU A 266 -4.77 -2.70 -0.13
C LEU A 266 -4.31 -3.63 1.00
N CYS A 267 -3.27 -4.44 0.76
CA CYS A 267 -2.70 -5.38 1.73
C CYS A 267 -1.71 -4.74 2.72
N LYS A 268 -1.41 -3.44 2.61
CA LYS A 268 -0.50 -2.73 3.54
C LYS A 268 -0.94 -2.86 5.00
N GLY A 269 0.05 -2.87 5.89
CA GLY A 269 -0.18 -2.81 7.34
C GLY A 269 -0.77 -4.09 7.95
N GLY A 270 -0.76 -5.22 7.24
CA GLY A 270 -1.26 -6.50 7.76
C GLY A 270 -2.78 -6.58 7.83
N ARG A 271 -3.49 -5.77 7.04
CA ARG A 271 -4.95 -5.82 6.89
C ARG A 271 -5.41 -7.20 6.44
N ASN A 272 -6.55 -7.66 6.94
CA ASN A 272 -7.23 -8.85 6.44
C ASN A 272 -8.53 -8.46 5.75
N LEU A 273 -8.55 -8.49 4.42
CA LEU A 273 -9.70 -8.08 3.61
C LEU A 273 -10.88 -9.07 3.65
N SER A 274 -10.74 -10.20 4.35
CA SER A 274 -11.88 -11.03 4.77
C SER A 274 -12.54 -10.53 6.06
N VAL A 275 -12.11 -9.38 6.61
CA VAL A 275 -12.73 -8.69 7.75
C VAL A 275 -13.34 -7.39 7.25
N ALA A 276 -14.63 -7.17 7.52
CA ALA A 276 -15.39 -6.04 6.98
C ALA A 276 -14.73 -4.68 7.29
N SER A 277 -14.32 -4.46 8.55
CA SER A 277 -13.67 -3.20 8.95
C SER A 277 -12.39 -2.94 8.17
N ASP A 278 -11.57 -3.96 7.98
CA ASP A 278 -10.29 -3.84 7.27
C ASP A 278 -10.51 -3.59 5.78
N TRP A 279 -11.49 -4.26 5.18
CA TRP A 279 -11.87 -4.03 3.79
C TRP A 279 -12.35 -2.58 3.58
N TRP A 280 -13.28 -2.09 4.39
CA TRP A 280 -13.78 -0.73 4.29
C TRP A 280 -12.68 0.31 4.52
N ASN A 281 -11.81 0.10 5.52
CA ASN A 281 -10.67 0.97 5.77
C ASN A 281 -9.65 0.95 4.62
N ALA A 282 -9.47 -0.21 3.96
CA ALA A 282 -8.60 -0.32 2.80
C ALA A 282 -9.14 0.51 1.63
N ILE A 283 -10.44 0.38 1.31
CA ILE A 283 -11.07 1.14 0.22
C ILE A 283 -11.10 2.63 0.51
N LEU A 284 -11.45 3.05 1.74
CA LEU A 284 -11.41 4.45 2.13
C LEU A 284 -9.98 5.02 2.13
N SER A 285 -8.96 4.19 2.38
CA SER A 285 -7.57 4.63 2.21
C SER A 285 -7.17 4.81 0.75
N TYR A 286 -7.85 4.15 -0.20
CA TYR A 286 -7.64 4.36 -1.63
C TYR A 286 -8.19 5.73 -2.05
N ASN A 287 -9.42 6.04 -1.60
CA ASN A 287 -10.04 7.36 -1.73
C ASN A 287 -11.05 7.59 -0.60
N ASP A 288 -10.81 8.61 0.24
CA ASP A 288 -11.58 8.87 1.49
C ASP A 288 -12.90 9.61 1.23
N VAL A 289 -13.65 9.13 0.24
CA VAL A 289 -14.95 9.66 -0.16
C VAL A 289 -15.99 8.55 -0.03
N ARG A 290 -16.96 8.71 0.87
CA ARG A 290 -17.97 7.66 1.16
C ARG A 290 -18.71 7.15 -0.10
N PRO A 291 -19.20 8.01 -1.01
CA PRO A 291 -19.78 7.56 -2.27
C PRO A 291 -18.86 6.66 -3.11
N TYR A 292 -17.55 6.93 -3.12
CA TYR A 292 -16.58 6.08 -3.81
C TYR A 292 -16.55 4.68 -3.19
N ALA A 293 -16.36 4.60 -1.86
CA ALA A 293 -16.28 3.31 -1.19
C ALA A 293 -17.57 2.49 -1.34
N GLN A 294 -18.73 3.16 -1.34
CA GLN A 294 -20.02 2.52 -1.63
C GLN A 294 -20.06 1.94 -3.05
N SER A 295 -19.62 2.70 -4.05
CA SER A 295 -19.60 2.26 -5.45
C SER A 295 -18.69 1.03 -5.64
N VAL A 296 -17.52 1.04 -5.00
CA VAL A 296 -16.61 -0.12 -5.00
C VAL A 296 -17.27 -1.33 -4.33
N PHE A 297 -17.94 -1.14 -3.19
CA PHE A 297 -18.66 -2.22 -2.52
C PHE A 297 -19.75 -2.82 -3.40
N ASP A 298 -20.63 -1.99 -3.95
CA ASP A 298 -21.78 -2.44 -4.75
C ASP A 298 -21.30 -3.16 -6.02
N THR A 299 -20.24 -2.64 -6.65
CA THR A 299 -19.62 -3.28 -7.82
C THR A 299 -18.97 -4.61 -7.46
N ALA A 300 -18.20 -4.69 -6.38
CA ALA A 300 -17.57 -5.94 -5.93
C ALA A 300 -18.62 -6.99 -5.58
N ASN A 301 -19.71 -6.57 -4.92
CA ASN A 301 -20.83 -7.42 -4.56
C ASN A 301 -21.56 -7.95 -5.81
N LYS A 302 -21.77 -7.09 -6.81
CA LYS A 302 -22.35 -7.48 -8.10
C LYS A 302 -21.46 -8.51 -8.79
N TYR A 303 -20.17 -8.22 -8.97
CA TYR A 303 -19.24 -9.15 -9.63
C TYR A 303 -19.15 -10.50 -8.94
N GLY A 304 -19.09 -10.54 -7.61
CA GLY A 304 -19.05 -11.82 -6.92
C GLY A 304 -20.37 -12.59 -6.95
N THR A 305 -21.51 -11.91 -7.11
CA THR A 305 -22.82 -12.55 -7.36
C THR A 305 -22.89 -13.11 -8.78
N ASP A 306 -22.66 -12.25 -9.77
CA ASP A 306 -22.81 -12.56 -11.20
C ASP A 306 -21.80 -13.62 -11.68
N SER A 307 -20.60 -13.68 -11.09
CA SER A 307 -19.59 -14.68 -11.46
C SER A 307 -20.03 -16.14 -11.24
N ARG A 308 -21.02 -16.37 -10.36
CA ARG A 308 -21.51 -17.70 -9.97
C ARG A 308 -22.70 -18.20 -10.80
N THR A 309 -23.37 -17.29 -11.50
CA THR A 309 -24.56 -17.56 -12.32
C THR A 309 -24.18 -17.65 -13.79
#